data_AF-A0A7C4RG49-F1
#
_entry.id   AF-A0A7C4RG49-F1
#
_cell.length_a   1.000
_cell.length_b   1.000
_cell.length_c   1.000
_cell.angle_alpha   90.00
_cell.angle_beta   90.00
_cell.angle_gamma   90.00
#
_symmetry.space_group_name_H-M   'P 1'
#
loop_
_entity.id
_entity.type
_entity.pdbx_description
1 polymer ?
#
loop_
_entity_poly.entity_id
_entity_poly.type
_entity_poly.pdbx_seq_one_letter_code
_entity_poly.pdbx_strand_id
1 'polypeptide(L)'
;MLITFVGPQGSGKTTQALLLKKALTGNKYLKVHLTTAIYYSLVSRLWYKLLMVITRRKIKYRFYENASVQEFVDPNILNKLLILDLLVNIASALLSLLKLHILLLFHDVVIEDEGCLFNQIAYIAFVHRKHVAPAQMVKRLLILQRLMPRNFIILFLRVNYKQLRERYIKRGSRIEPAHYIEFQLQIYDMIAKHLPVHVIKVDAGEAIETISQQIWKVISQYRWS
;
A
#
# COMPACT_ATOMS: atom_id res chain seq x y z
N MET A 1 -4.35 -17.34 6.27
CA MET A 1 -3.78 -16.16 6.95
C MET A 1 -3.32 -15.14 5.90
N LEU A 2 -3.59 -13.86 6.10
CA LEU A 2 -3.13 -12.78 5.23
C LEU A 2 -1.93 -12.06 5.86
N ILE A 3 -0.83 -11.90 5.12
CA ILE A 3 0.32 -11.08 5.53
C ILE A 3 0.46 -9.95 4.51
N THR A 4 0.34 -8.71 4.97
CA THR A 4 0.36 -7.53 4.10
C THR A 4 1.56 -6.66 4.41
N PHE A 5 2.41 -6.42 3.41
CA PHE A 5 3.54 -5.49 3.53
C PHE A 5 3.09 -4.07 3.21
N VAL A 6 3.44 -3.12 4.08
CA VAL A 6 3.10 -1.70 3.94
C VAL A 6 4.36 -0.87 4.05
N GLY A 7 4.43 0.23 3.30
CA GLY A 7 5.55 1.16 3.32
C GLY A 7 5.73 1.87 1.98
N PRO A 8 6.52 2.96 1.96
CA PRO A 8 6.74 3.75 0.76
C PRO A 8 7.39 2.92 -0.35
N GLN A 9 7.29 3.39 -1.60
CA GLN A 9 7.88 2.65 -2.70
C GLN A 9 9.40 2.58 -2.56
N GLY A 10 9.98 1.41 -2.82
CA GLY A 10 11.41 1.17 -2.63
C GLY A 10 11.85 0.79 -1.21
N SER A 11 10.93 0.71 -0.24
CA SER A 11 11.27 0.29 1.14
C SER A 11 11.73 -1.18 1.27
N GLY A 12 11.55 -2.00 0.23
CA GLY A 12 11.96 -3.40 0.21
C GLY A 12 10.83 -4.40 0.44
N LYS A 13 9.56 -3.95 0.38
CA LYS A 13 8.36 -4.80 0.54
C LYS A 13 8.40 -6.08 -0.29
N THR A 14 8.51 -5.97 -1.60
CA THR A 14 8.55 -7.11 -2.53
C THR A 14 9.73 -8.04 -2.24
N THR A 15 10.91 -7.49 -1.90
CA THR A 15 12.08 -8.30 -1.51
C THR A 15 11.79 -9.13 -0.27
N GLN A 16 11.27 -8.50 0.78
CA GLN A 16 10.96 -9.18 2.04
C GLN A 16 9.78 -10.16 1.89
N ALA A 17 8.79 -9.84 1.05
CA ALA A 17 7.69 -10.74 0.73
C ALA A 17 8.16 -12.01 0.01
N LEU A 18 9.11 -11.89 -0.93
CA LEU A 18 9.73 -13.03 -1.59
C LEU A 18 10.57 -13.88 -0.63
N LEU A 19 11.36 -13.26 0.25
CA LEU A 19 12.16 -13.97 1.25
C LEU A 19 11.26 -14.71 2.25
N LEU A 20 10.19 -14.06 2.71
CA LEU A 20 9.19 -14.69 3.58
C LEU A 20 8.48 -15.85 2.90
N LYS A 21 8.10 -15.70 1.62
CA LYS A 21 7.54 -16.81 0.83
C LYS A 21 8.49 -17.99 0.81
N LYS A 22 9.77 -17.76 0.47
CA LYS A 22 10.79 -18.82 0.44
C LYS A 22 10.93 -19.52 1.78
N ALA A 23 10.96 -18.76 2.88
CA ALA A 23 11.05 -19.31 4.23
C ALA A 23 9.83 -20.18 4.59
N LEU A 24 8.61 -19.73 4.27
CA LEU A 24 7.38 -20.47 4.58
C LEU A 24 7.19 -21.70 3.67
N THR A 25 7.53 -21.62 2.38
CA THR A 25 7.45 -22.77 1.45
C THR A 25 8.46 -23.87 1.78
N GLY A 26 9.52 -23.56 2.55
CA GLY A 26 10.40 -24.59 3.13
C GLY A 26 9.66 -25.60 4.02
N ASN A 27 8.48 -25.24 4.53
CA ASN A 27 7.59 -26.13 5.23
C ASN A 27 6.63 -26.81 4.23
N LYS A 28 6.84 -28.11 3.96
CA LYS A 28 6.14 -28.87 2.89
C LYS A 28 4.61 -28.89 3.00
N TYR A 29 4.05 -28.54 4.15
CA TYR A 29 2.62 -28.61 4.43
C TYR A 29 1.86 -27.29 4.20
N LEU A 30 2.57 -26.19 3.90
CA LEU A 30 1.95 -24.87 3.73
C LEU A 30 1.84 -24.46 2.25
N LYS A 31 0.61 -24.19 1.81
CA LYS A 31 0.34 -23.55 0.52
C LYS A 31 0.46 -22.04 0.67
N VAL A 32 1.57 -21.49 0.17
CA VAL A 32 1.89 -20.06 0.27
C VAL A 32 1.77 -19.40 -1.10
N HIS A 33 0.94 -18.34 -1.18
CA HIS A 33 0.79 -17.53 -2.37
C HIS A 33 1.31 -16.12 -2.15
N LEU A 34 2.10 -15.60 -3.08
CA LEU A 34 2.51 -14.20 -3.12
C LEU A 34 1.71 -13.50 -4.21
N THR A 35 1.05 -12.41 -3.88
CA THR A 35 0.23 -11.65 -4.82
C THR A 35 0.43 -10.17 -4.65
N THR A 36 0.06 -9.46 -5.70
CA THR A 36 0.06 -8.00 -5.75
C THR A 36 -1.37 -7.57 -6.06
N ALA A 37 -1.97 -6.74 -5.22
CA ALA A 37 -3.40 -6.40 -5.28
C ALA A 37 -3.64 -4.92 -5.69
N ILE A 38 -3.02 -4.48 -6.79
CA ILE A 38 -3.04 -3.06 -7.20
C ILE A 38 -4.28 -2.65 -8.04
N TYR A 39 -5.44 -3.30 -7.89
CA TYR A 39 -6.62 -2.97 -8.70
C TYR A 39 -7.10 -1.54 -8.49
N TYR A 40 -6.89 -0.98 -7.29
CA TYR A 40 -7.13 0.43 -7.01
C TYR A 40 -6.41 1.37 -7.97
N SER A 41 -5.18 1.05 -8.38
CA SER A 41 -4.44 1.89 -9.30
C SER A 41 -5.01 1.82 -10.72
N LEU A 42 -5.46 0.64 -11.15
CA LEU A 42 -6.01 0.43 -12.50
C LEU A 42 -7.36 1.13 -12.66
N VAL A 43 -8.28 0.87 -11.74
CA VAL A 43 -9.64 1.44 -11.79
C VAL A 43 -9.58 2.96 -11.61
N SER A 44 -8.79 3.47 -10.65
CA SER A 44 -8.63 4.92 -10.47
C SER A 44 -7.99 5.56 -11.70
N ARG A 45 -7.01 4.90 -12.34
CA ARG A 45 -6.39 5.41 -13.57
C ARG A 45 -7.38 5.46 -14.74
N LEU A 46 -8.26 4.46 -14.88
CA LEU A 46 -9.33 4.47 -15.88
C LEU A 46 -10.33 5.60 -15.59
N TRP A 47 -10.74 5.75 -14.34
CA TRP A 47 -11.61 6.84 -13.88
C TRP A 47 -11.02 8.22 -14.18
N TYR A 48 -9.74 8.44 -13.87
CA TYR A 48 -9.06 9.69 -14.15
C TYR A 48 -8.92 9.98 -15.64
N LYS A 49 -8.63 8.95 -16.46
CA LYS A 49 -8.66 9.10 -17.92
C LYS A 49 -10.05 9.49 -18.42
N LEU A 50 -11.10 8.83 -17.92
CA LEU A 50 -12.47 9.15 -18.27
C LEU A 50 -12.82 10.60 -17.93
N LEU A 51 -12.47 11.07 -16.71
CA LEU A 51 -12.67 12.44 -16.30
C LEU A 51 -11.94 13.45 -17.20
N MET A 52 -10.67 13.17 -17.56
CA MET A 52 -9.93 14.04 -18.48
C MET A 52 -10.58 14.12 -19.86
N VAL A 53 -11.13 13.02 -20.37
CA VAL A 53 -11.84 12.98 -21.66
C VAL A 53 -13.14 13.77 -21.59
N ILE A 54 -13.98 13.53 -20.57
CA ILE A 54 -15.29 14.17 -20.43
C ILE A 54 -15.14 15.67 -20.19
N THR A 55 -14.25 16.06 -19.27
CA THR A 55 -14.12 17.46 -18.87
C THR A 55 -13.20 18.28 -19.79
N ARG A 56 -12.42 17.61 -20.64
CA ARG A 56 -11.35 18.19 -21.47
C ARG A 56 -10.33 19.01 -20.68
N ARG A 57 -10.30 18.85 -19.36
CA ARG A 57 -9.39 19.55 -18.45
C ARG A 57 -8.34 18.56 -17.97
N LYS A 58 -7.08 18.95 -18.14
CA LYS A 58 -5.92 18.19 -17.70
C LYS A 58 -4.86 19.15 -17.17
N ILE A 59 -4.25 18.77 -16.06
CA ILE A 59 -3.08 19.46 -15.54
C ILE A 59 -1.83 18.66 -15.87
N LYS A 60 -0.76 19.38 -16.13
CA LYS A 60 0.57 18.82 -16.38
C LYS A 60 1.38 18.96 -15.10
N TYR A 61 1.71 17.85 -14.47
CA TYR A 61 2.43 17.82 -13.20
C TYR A 61 3.63 16.88 -13.26
N ARG A 62 4.76 17.31 -12.71
CA ARG A 62 5.95 16.49 -12.57
C ARG A 62 5.94 15.85 -11.18
N PHE A 63 5.50 14.58 -11.10
CA PHE A 63 5.45 13.87 -9.82
C PHE A 63 6.81 13.40 -9.35
N TYR A 64 7.73 12.98 -10.22
CA TYR A 64 9.08 12.59 -9.80
C TYR A 64 10.08 13.66 -10.24
N GLU A 65 11.08 13.95 -9.40
CA GLU A 65 12.09 15.00 -9.67
C GLU A 65 12.71 14.88 -11.08
N ASN A 66 12.94 13.64 -11.52
CA ASN A 66 13.56 13.30 -12.81
C ASN A 66 12.60 12.62 -13.80
N ALA A 67 11.28 12.79 -13.68
CA ALA A 67 10.31 12.23 -14.63
C ALA A 67 9.86 13.23 -15.70
N SER A 68 9.39 12.66 -16.81
CA SER A 68 8.51 13.37 -17.73
C SER A 68 7.27 13.89 -16.99
N VAL A 69 6.79 15.04 -17.46
CA VAL A 69 5.54 15.64 -16.99
C VAL A 69 4.41 14.66 -17.28
N GLN A 70 3.60 14.36 -16.25
CA GLN A 70 2.44 13.49 -16.36
C GLN A 70 1.16 14.32 -16.43
N GLU A 71 0.16 13.78 -17.10
CA GLU A 71 -1.17 14.36 -17.13
C GLU A 71 -1.98 13.84 -15.94
N PHE A 72 -2.63 14.75 -15.23
CA PHE A 72 -3.50 14.44 -14.10
C PHE A 72 -4.81 15.23 -14.20
N VAL A 73 -5.85 14.76 -13.52
CA VAL A 73 -7.15 15.47 -13.47
C VAL A 73 -6.97 16.75 -12.66
N ASP A 74 -7.62 17.83 -13.12
CA ASP A 74 -7.69 19.09 -12.36
C ASP A 74 -8.25 18.80 -10.94
N PRO A 75 -7.51 19.11 -9.87
CA PRO A 75 -7.96 18.87 -8.50
C PRO A 75 -9.32 19.47 -8.19
N ASN A 76 -9.67 20.62 -8.79
CA ASN A 76 -10.97 21.27 -8.59
C ASN A 76 -12.13 20.39 -9.08
N ILE A 77 -11.91 19.59 -10.12
CA ILE A 77 -12.90 18.64 -10.64
C ILE A 77 -13.04 17.47 -9.69
N LEU A 78 -11.91 16.90 -9.25
CA LEU A 78 -11.92 15.80 -8.27
C LEU A 78 -12.64 16.20 -6.99
N ASN A 79 -12.49 17.45 -6.55
CA ASN A 79 -13.19 17.97 -5.38
C ASN A 79 -14.70 18.07 -5.58
N LYS A 80 -15.15 18.59 -6.73
CA LYS A 80 -16.58 18.65 -7.06
C LYS A 80 -17.20 17.26 -7.16
N LEU A 81 -16.40 16.26 -7.53
CA LEU A 81 -16.79 14.87 -7.65
C LEU A 81 -16.29 14.00 -6.49
N LEU A 82 -15.98 14.60 -5.33
CA LEU A 82 -15.31 13.91 -4.22
C LEU A 82 -16.05 12.62 -3.81
N ILE A 83 -17.37 12.67 -3.71
CA ILE A 83 -18.18 11.49 -3.35
C ILE A 83 -18.02 10.40 -4.41
N LEU A 84 -18.12 10.75 -5.69
CA LEU A 84 -18.00 9.79 -6.79
C LEU A 84 -16.59 9.21 -6.88
N ASP A 85 -15.55 10.04 -6.72
CA ASP A 85 -14.15 9.60 -6.67
C ASP A 85 -13.90 8.65 -5.50
N LEU A 86 -14.45 8.95 -4.32
CA LEU A 86 -14.40 8.05 -3.16
C LEU A 86 -15.12 6.73 -3.43
N LEU A 87 -16.31 6.75 -4.06
CA LEU A 87 -17.05 5.53 -4.39
C LEU A 87 -16.29 4.65 -5.37
N VAL A 88 -15.69 5.23 -6.42
CA VAL A 88 -14.84 4.50 -7.37
C VAL A 88 -13.66 3.85 -6.65
N ASN A 89 -13.02 4.61 -5.77
CA ASN A 89 -11.92 4.10 -4.96
C ASN A 89 -12.38 2.95 -4.04
N ILE A 90 -13.47 3.13 -3.29
CA ILE A 90 -14.03 2.08 -2.42
C ILE A 90 -14.35 0.82 -3.23
N ALA A 91 -14.99 0.94 -4.40
CA ALA A 91 -15.26 -0.19 -5.28
C ALA A 91 -13.97 -0.92 -5.68
N SER A 92 -12.90 -0.17 -5.96
CA SER A 92 -11.60 -0.76 -6.30
C SER A 92 -10.92 -1.44 -5.10
N ALA A 93 -11.09 -0.91 -3.90
CA ALA A 93 -10.66 -1.54 -2.65
C ALA A 93 -11.36 -2.87 -2.46
N LEU A 94 -12.69 -2.89 -2.66
CA LEU A 94 -13.53 -4.08 -2.54
C LEU A 94 -13.12 -5.17 -3.54
N LEU A 95 -12.80 -4.81 -4.79
CA LEU A 95 -12.27 -5.77 -5.77
C LEU A 95 -10.91 -6.36 -5.34
N SER A 96 -10.04 -5.54 -4.77
CA SER A 96 -8.74 -5.99 -4.26
C SER A 96 -8.93 -6.94 -3.07
N LEU A 97 -9.83 -6.61 -2.14
CA LEU A 97 -10.18 -7.47 -1.01
C LEU A 97 -10.84 -8.77 -1.47
N LEU A 98 -11.73 -8.72 -2.45
CA LEU A 98 -12.37 -9.91 -3.02
C LEU A 98 -11.33 -10.88 -3.58
N LYS A 99 -10.34 -10.38 -4.34
CA LYS A 99 -9.21 -11.20 -4.81
C LYS A 99 -8.49 -11.87 -3.64
N LEU A 100 -8.20 -11.14 -2.57
CA LEU A 100 -7.51 -11.70 -1.40
C LEU A 100 -8.33 -12.80 -0.72
N HIS A 101 -9.64 -12.62 -0.60
CA HIS A 101 -10.54 -13.66 -0.06
C HIS A 101 -10.54 -14.90 -0.94
N ILE A 102 -10.67 -14.75 -2.26
CA ILE A 102 -10.63 -15.87 -3.21
C ILE A 102 -9.30 -16.62 -3.07
N LEU A 103 -8.17 -15.93 -3.00
CA LEU A 103 -6.86 -16.57 -2.85
C LEU A 103 -6.73 -17.36 -1.53
N LEU A 104 -7.32 -16.84 -0.45
CA LEU A 104 -7.34 -17.49 0.87
C LEU A 104 -8.24 -18.74 0.93
N LEU A 105 -9.14 -18.93 -0.05
CA LEU A 105 -9.89 -20.18 -0.17
C LEU A 105 -9.00 -21.34 -0.66
N PHE A 106 -7.90 -21.03 -1.37
CA PHE A 106 -7.04 -22.03 -2.00
C PHE A 106 -5.65 -22.14 -1.37
N HIS A 107 -5.27 -21.21 -0.49
CA HIS A 107 -3.95 -21.12 0.10
C HIS A 107 -4.03 -20.82 1.60
N ASP A 108 -3.20 -21.53 2.38
CA ASP A 108 -3.12 -21.36 3.83
C ASP A 108 -2.56 -19.98 4.19
N VAL A 109 -1.63 -19.48 3.38
CA VAL A 109 -1.00 -18.17 3.56
C VAL A 109 -1.02 -17.39 2.26
N VAL A 110 -1.58 -16.18 2.30
CA VAL A 110 -1.48 -15.20 1.21
C VAL A 110 -0.62 -14.04 1.69
N ILE A 111 0.46 -13.78 0.97
CA ILE A 111 1.35 -12.63 1.18
C ILE A 111 0.99 -11.59 0.12
N GLU A 112 0.67 -10.38 0.56
CA GLU A 112 0.36 -9.23 -0.29
C GLU A 112 1.46 -8.17 -0.12
N ASP A 113 2.14 -7.81 -1.20
CA ASP A 113 3.39 -7.05 -1.14
C ASP A 113 3.27 -5.54 -1.38
N GLU A 114 2.06 -5.06 -1.66
CA GLU A 114 1.79 -3.67 -2.03
C GLU A 114 0.83 -2.95 -1.08
N GLY A 115 0.42 -3.56 0.01
CA GLY A 115 -0.40 -2.90 1.02
C GLY A 115 -1.71 -2.36 0.49
N CYS A 116 -2.38 -3.06 -0.44
CA CYS A 116 -3.37 -2.46 -1.35
C CYS A 116 -4.38 -1.51 -0.68
N LEU A 117 -4.98 -1.93 0.44
CA LEU A 117 -5.94 -1.13 1.19
C LEU A 117 -5.28 0.11 1.81
N PHE A 118 -4.13 -0.06 2.47
CA PHE A 118 -3.45 1.00 3.20
C PHE A 118 -2.80 2.02 2.26
N ASN A 119 -2.22 1.54 1.16
CA ASN A 119 -1.70 2.39 0.08
C ASN A 119 -2.81 3.21 -0.56
N GLN A 120 -3.98 2.62 -0.75
CA GLN A 120 -5.14 3.34 -1.27
C GLN A 120 -5.65 4.40 -0.28
N ILE A 121 -5.73 4.09 1.02
CA ILE A 121 -6.09 5.08 2.06
C ILE A 121 -5.11 6.25 2.04
N ALA A 122 -3.81 5.97 2.01
CA ALA A 122 -2.76 6.99 1.94
C ALA A 122 -2.88 7.85 0.67
N TYR A 123 -3.14 7.22 -0.47
CA TYR A 123 -3.33 7.90 -1.75
C TYR A 123 -4.55 8.85 -1.72
N ILE A 124 -5.72 8.36 -1.31
CA ILE A 124 -6.95 9.16 -1.24
C ILE A 124 -6.78 10.31 -0.25
N ALA A 125 -6.23 10.02 0.93
CA ALA A 125 -5.94 11.04 1.93
C ALA A 125 -5.01 12.12 1.38
N PHE A 126 -4.02 11.76 0.56
CA PHE A 126 -3.11 12.71 -0.06
C PHE A 126 -3.82 13.57 -1.11
N VAL A 127 -4.56 12.95 -2.04
CA VAL A 127 -5.26 13.66 -3.13
C VAL A 127 -6.24 14.69 -2.56
N HIS A 128 -7.00 14.31 -1.53
CA HIS A 128 -8.05 15.14 -0.95
C HIS A 128 -7.62 15.96 0.28
N ARG A 129 -6.31 16.01 0.61
CA ARG A 129 -5.77 16.64 1.83
C ARG A 129 -6.11 18.11 2.02
N LYS A 130 -6.42 18.83 0.93
CA LYS A 130 -6.81 20.25 0.97
C LYS A 130 -8.27 20.47 1.39
N HIS A 131 -9.09 19.42 1.35
CA HIS A 131 -10.54 19.51 1.55
C HIS A 131 -11.01 18.66 2.73
N VAL A 132 -10.31 17.56 3.01
CA VAL A 132 -10.63 16.66 4.12
C VAL A 132 -9.37 16.44 4.95
N ALA A 133 -9.50 16.61 6.27
CA ALA A 133 -8.40 16.36 7.18
C ALA A 133 -7.93 14.90 7.06
N PRO A 134 -6.62 14.62 6.90
CA PRO A 134 -6.13 13.27 6.67
C PRO A 134 -6.55 12.26 7.75
N ALA A 135 -6.55 12.69 9.03
CA ALA A 135 -7.00 11.85 10.14
C ALA A 135 -8.49 11.45 10.03
N GLN A 136 -9.35 12.35 9.55
CA GLN A 136 -10.76 12.03 9.30
C GLN A 136 -10.90 11.04 8.14
N MET A 137 -10.10 11.20 7.08
CA MET A 137 -10.10 10.28 5.94
C MET A 137 -9.66 8.88 6.36
N VAL A 138 -8.57 8.77 7.12
CA VAL A 138 -8.10 7.50 7.69
C VAL A 138 -9.20 6.86 8.51
N LYS A 139 -9.79 7.58 9.48
CA LYS A 139 -10.86 7.04 10.33
C LYS A 139 -12.05 6.51 9.52
N ARG A 140 -12.47 7.24 8.47
CA ARG A 140 -13.61 6.84 7.62
C ARG A 140 -13.30 5.61 6.78
N LEU A 141 -12.15 5.60 6.10
CA LEU A 141 -11.80 4.52 5.17
C LEU A 141 -11.29 3.27 5.89
N LEU A 142 -10.75 3.42 7.10
CA LEU A 142 -10.28 2.30 7.90
C LEU A 142 -11.41 1.37 8.31
N ILE A 143 -12.69 1.77 8.20
CA ILE A 143 -13.83 0.86 8.35
C ILE A 143 -13.74 -0.35 7.41
N LEU A 144 -13.11 -0.19 6.22
CA LEU A 144 -12.89 -1.26 5.25
C LEU A 144 -12.00 -2.38 5.80
N GLN A 145 -11.22 -2.13 6.86
CA GLN A 145 -10.48 -3.19 7.55
C GLN A 145 -11.40 -4.29 8.08
N ARG A 146 -12.66 -3.98 8.38
CA ARG A 146 -13.65 -4.97 8.87
C ARG A 146 -13.97 -6.02 7.81
N LEU A 147 -13.71 -5.70 6.56
CA LEU A 147 -13.84 -6.60 5.43
C LEU A 147 -12.54 -7.36 5.15
N MET A 148 -11.45 -7.12 5.89
CA MET A 148 -10.25 -7.94 5.78
C MET A 148 -10.48 -9.31 6.43
N PRO A 149 -9.79 -10.36 5.97
CA PRO A 149 -9.83 -11.67 6.60
C PRO A 149 -9.50 -11.57 8.09
N ARG A 150 -10.19 -12.34 8.95
CA ARG A 150 -10.01 -12.27 10.43
C ARG A 150 -8.55 -12.44 10.87
N ASN A 151 -7.83 -13.35 10.22
CA ASN A 151 -6.43 -13.65 10.52
C ASN A 151 -5.52 -12.91 9.55
N PHE A 152 -5.24 -11.64 9.85
CA PHE A 152 -4.32 -10.81 9.06
C PHE A 152 -3.25 -10.13 9.92
N ILE A 153 -2.09 -9.91 9.30
CA ILE A 153 -0.93 -9.22 9.86
C ILE A 153 -0.48 -8.17 8.85
N ILE A 154 -0.07 -7.01 9.36
CA ILE A 154 0.50 -5.90 8.62
C ILE A 154 1.97 -5.78 9.02
N LEU A 155 2.87 -5.95 8.06
CA LEU A 155 4.30 -5.71 8.21
C LEU A 155 4.60 -4.30 7.67
N PHE A 156 4.74 -3.33 8.56
CA PHE A 156 5.05 -1.95 8.19
C PHE A 156 6.56 -1.73 8.14
N LEU A 157 7.09 -1.60 6.92
CA LEU A 157 8.49 -1.33 6.63
C LEU A 157 8.73 0.18 6.62
N ARG A 158 9.26 0.70 7.72
CA ARG A 158 9.57 2.12 7.88
C ARG A 158 10.97 2.41 7.38
N VAL A 159 11.12 3.39 6.49
CA VAL A 159 12.42 3.82 5.97
C VAL A 159 12.45 5.34 5.92
N ASN A 160 13.58 5.96 6.24
CA ASN A 160 13.73 7.40 6.11
C ASN A 160 13.96 7.80 4.64
N TYR A 161 13.64 9.06 4.30
CA TYR A 161 13.76 9.54 2.92
C TYR A 161 15.21 9.48 2.39
N LYS A 162 16.20 9.75 3.25
CA LYS A 162 17.63 9.76 2.87
C LYS A 162 18.09 8.38 2.38
N GLN A 163 17.84 7.34 3.16
CA GLN A 163 18.15 5.94 2.80
C GLN A 163 17.38 5.51 1.56
N LEU A 164 16.11 5.91 1.44
CA LEU A 164 15.32 5.63 0.26
C LEU A 164 15.96 6.25 -0.99
N ARG A 165 16.33 7.53 -0.91
CA ARG A 165 17.02 8.26 -1.99
C ARG A 165 18.32 7.59 -2.40
N GLU A 166 19.15 7.15 -1.45
CA GLU A 166 20.37 6.41 -1.73
C GLU A 166 20.09 5.11 -2.51
N ARG A 167 19.03 4.37 -2.16
CA ARG A 167 18.61 3.16 -2.90
C ARG A 167 18.16 3.48 -4.32
N TYR A 168 17.42 4.56 -4.51
CA TYR A 168 16.94 4.98 -5.83
C TYR A 168 18.10 5.45 -6.73
N ILE A 169 19.05 6.23 -6.17
CA ILE A 169 20.27 6.65 -6.89
C ILE A 169 21.07 5.42 -7.34
N LYS A 170 21.32 4.46 -6.44
CA LYS A 170 22.04 3.22 -6.78
C LYS A 170 21.36 2.39 -7.86
N ARG A 171 20.01 2.41 -7.91
CA ARG A 171 19.22 1.68 -8.91
C ARG A 171 19.03 2.44 -10.23
N GLY A 172 19.42 3.71 -10.30
CA GLY A 172 19.14 4.56 -11.45
C GLY A 172 17.63 4.80 -11.69
N SER A 173 16.81 4.68 -10.64
CA SER A 173 15.34 4.79 -10.75
C SER A 173 14.81 6.08 -10.13
N ARG A 174 13.52 6.36 -10.38
CA ARG A 174 12.87 7.62 -10.00
C ARG A 174 12.28 7.55 -8.59
N ILE A 175 12.67 8.49 -7.73
CA ILE A 175 12.13 8.60 -6.36
C ILE A 175 10.89 9.51 -6.33
N GLU A 176 9.89 9.11 -5.53
CA GLU A 176 8.72 9.94 -5.24
C GLU A 176 9.13 11.20 -4.44
N PRO A 177 8.35 12.29 -4.46
CA PRO A 177 8.68 13.49 -3.71
C PRO A 177 8.76 13.23 -2.20
N ALA A 178 9.71 13.88 -1.53
CA ALA A 178 9.87 13.77 -0.07
C ALA A 178 8.56 14.03 0.68
N HIS A 179 7.86 15.12 0.33
CA HIS A 179 6.59 15.49 0.97
C HIS A 179 5.50 14.43 0.81
N TYR A 180 5.51 13.65 -0.28
CA TYR A 180 4.54 12.57 -0.48
C TYR A 180 4.90 11.35 0.37
N ILE A 181 6.17 10.96 0.40
CA ILE A 181 6.66 9.85 1.22
C ILE A 181 6.45 10.15 2.71
N GLU A 182 6.76 11.36 3.17
CA GLU A 182 6.52 11.79 4.54
C GLU A 182 5.03 11.73 4.89
N PHE A 183 4.16 12.20 3.98
CA PHE A 183 2.72 12.08 4.17
C PHE A 183 2.26 10.62 4.27
N GLN A 184 2.76 9.73 3.41
CA GLN A 184 2.44 8.31 3.48
C GLN A 184 2.85 7.71 4.83
N LEU A 185 4.07 7.99 5.29
CA LEU A 185 4.56 7.50 6.59
C LEU A 185 3.67 7.98 7.75
N GLN A 186 3.23 9.25 7.73
CA GLN A 186 2.28 9.78 8.72
C GLN A 186 0.95 9.01 8.69
N ILE A 187 0.40 8.73 7.51
CA ILE A 187 -0.83 7.96 7.37
C ILE A 187 -0.66 6.52 7.89
N TYR A 188 0.44 5.85 7.55
CA TYR A 188 0.70 4.50 8.05
C TYR A 188 0.89 4.48 9.56
N ASP A 189 1.53 5.49 10.15
CA ASP A 189 1.62 5.63 11.60
C ASP A 189 0.24 5.85 12.24
N MET A 190 -0.66 6.62 11.61
CA MET A 190 -2.05 6.76 12.06
C MET A 190 -2.80 5.43 12.00
N ILE A 191 -2.67 4.68 10.90
CA ILE A 191 -3.28 3.35 10.75
C ILE A 191 -2.75 2.40 11.83
N ALA A 192 -1.43 2.38 12.06
CA ALA A 192 -0.80 1.55 13.08
C ALA A 192 -1.33 1.81 14.49
N LYS A 193 -1.64 3.07 14.82
CA LYS A 193 -2.26 3.44 16.10
C LYS A 193 -3.69 2.90 16.26
N HIS A 194 -4.44 2.76 15.17
CA HIS A 194 -5.82 2.24 15.19
C HIS A 194 -5.88 0.71 15.07
N LEU A 195 -4.80 0.07 14.64
CA LEU A 195 -4.67 -1.38 14.46
C LEU A 195 -3.47 -1.99 15.20
N PRO A 196 -3.24 -1.69 16.49
CA PRO A 196 -1.98 -2.02 17.16
C PRO A 196 -1.70 -3.52 17.23
N VAL A 197 -2.73 -4.36 17.34
CA VAL A 197 -2.60 -5.82 17.46
C VAL A 197 -2.21 -6.49 16.14
N HIS A 198 -2.46 -5.83 15.01
CA HIS A 198 -2.22 -6.39 13.69
C HIS A 198 -0.96 -5.84 13.02
N VAL A 199 -0.28 -4.84 13.60
CA VAL A 199 0.80 -4.11 12.94
C VAL A 199 2.13 -4.35 13.61
N ILE A 200 3.08 -4.90 12.85
CA ILE A 200 4.47 -5.06 13.24
C ILE A 200 5.28 -4.02 12.47
N LYS A 201 5.94 -3.13 13.20
CA LYS A 201 6.84 -2.13 12.61
C LYS A 201 8.23 -2.71 12.50
N VAL A 202 8.83 -2.59 11.32
CA VAL A 202 10.17 -3.07 11.01
C VAL A 202 10.98 -1.92 10.43
N ASP A 203 12.18 -1.68 10.97
CA ASP A 203 13.08 -0.68 10.42
C ASP A 203 13.71 -1.21 9.14
N ALA A 204 13.24 -0.66 8.02
CA ALA A 204 13.71 -1.04 6.70
C ALA A 204 15.02 -0.34 6.32
N GLY A 205 15.67 0.40 7.22
CA GLY A 205 17.02 0.93 7.08
C GLY A 205 18.13 -0.09 7.38
N GLU A 206 17.79 -1.20 8.03
CA GLU A 206 18.73 -2.27 8.38
C GLU A 206 19.13 -3.16 7.17
N ALA A 207 20.06 -4.10 7.40
CA ALA A 207 20.43 -5.11 6.41
C ALA A 207 19.25 -6.03 6.08
N ILE A 208 19.19 -6.52 4.83
CA ILE A 208 18.07 -7.32 4.32
C ILE A 208 17.87 -8.57 5.19
N GLU A 209 18.97 -9.20 5.58
CA GLU A 209 19.01 -10.41 6.40
C GLU A 209 18.43 -10.15 7.80
N THR A 210 18.79 -9.04 8.43
CA THR A 210 18.28 -8.64 9.75
C THR A 210 16.77 -8.41 9.71
N ILE A 211 16.30 -7.69 8.69
CA ILE A 211 14.86 -7.45 8.46
C ILE A 211 14.12 -8.78 8.26
N SER A 212 14.67 -9.68 7.44
CA SER A 212 14.07 -11.00 7.20
C SER A 212 14.01 -11.85 8.47
N GLN A 213 15.06 -11.82 9.29
CA GLN A 213 15.09 -12.53 10.58
C GLN A 213 14.07 -11.97 11.56
N GLN A 214 13.92 -10.65 11.66
CA GLN A 214 12.90 -10.01 12.50
C GLN A 214 11.49 -10.42 12.07
N ILE A 215 11.20 -10.35 10.76
CA ILE A 215 9.91 -10.78 10.21
C ILE A 215 9.66 -12.26 10.52
N TRP A 216 10.65 -13.13 10.26
CA TRP A 216 10.52 -14.55 10.53
C TRP A 216 10.29 -14.87 12.00
N LYS A 217 11.00 -14.20 12.92
CA LYS A 217 10.84 -14.37 14.36
C LYS A 217 9.41 -14.10 14.81
N VAL A 218 8.76 -13.08 14.26
CA VAL A 218 7.38 -12.77 14.61
C VAL A 218 6.41 -13.72 13.92
N ILE A 219 6.59 -13.97 12.63
CA ILE A 219 5.69 -14.80 11.85
C ILE A 219 5.70 -16.27 12.30
N SER A 220 6.85 -16.80 12.73
CA SER A 220 6.98 -18.17 13.25
C SER A 220 6.25 -18.41 14.58
N GLN A 221 5.90 -17.36 15.31
CA GLN A 221 5.10 -17.47 16.54
C GLN A 221 3.60 -17.71 16.27
N TYR A 222 3.14 -17.46 15.05
CA TYR A 222 1.76 -17.73 14.68
C TYR A 222 1.56 -19.21 14.42
N ARG A 223 0.48 -19.77 14.99
CA ARG A 223 0.09 -21.16 14.74
C ARG A 223 -0.51 -21.28 13.34
N TRP A 224 0.05 -22.17 12.54
CA TRP A 224 -0.38 -22.51 11.19
C TRP A 224 -1.32 -23.73 11.25
N SER A 225 -2.52 -23.53 11.80
CA SER A 225 -3.53 -24.58 11.98
C SER A 225 -4.73 -24.34 11.09
#